data_AF-A0A1F8X7Q8-F1
#
_entry.id   AF-A0A1F8X7Q8-F1
#
_cell.length_a   1.000
_cell.length_b   1.000
_cell.length_c   1.000
_cell.angle_alpha   90.00
_cell.angle_beta   90.00
_cell.angle_gamma   90.00
#
_symmetry.space_group_name_H-M   'P 1'
#
loop_
_entity.id
_entity.type
_entity.pdbx_description
1 polymer ?
#
loop_
_entity_poly.entity_id
_entity_poly.type
_entity_poly.pdbx_seq_one_letter_code
_entity_poly.pdbx_strand_id
1 'polypeptide(L)'
;MKEFILFLPLTIAYLALKSTLFPGIPLPDVPLIIVFYMAYRKASAEGAISAFALGYLDDAFSGGIIGTSSFALIVIFLAVRYLAWIVQFTTPAIRAAGVFAAALMKGALTYYALKVTDVDVYFFSGVVLAAMVTAFLAPAVIALLQKITSLVTSHKFKDSEN
;
A
#
# COMPACT_ATOMS: atom_id res chain seq x y z
N MET A 1 -2.93 7.60 -15.22
CA MET A 1 -1.54 7.14 -15.37
C MET A 1 -0.54 7.96 -14.55
N LYS A 2 -0.77 9.27 -14.34
CA LYS A 2 0.18 10.15 -13.63
C LYS A 2 0.53 9.68 -12.21
N GLU A 3 -0.48 9.23 -11.45
CA GLU A 3 -0.27 8.71 -10.08
C GLU A 3 0.52 7.39 -10.09
N PHE A 4 0.29 6.51 -11.06
CA PHE A 4 1.08 5.28 -11.23
C PHE A 4 2.55 5.57 -11.51
N ILE A 5 2.84 6.48 -12.46
CA ILE A 5 4.20 6.90 -12.82
C ILE A 5 4.93 7.54 -11.63
N LEU A 6 4.20 8.20 -10.73
CA LEU A 6 4.76 8.81 -9.53
C LEU A 6 5.02 7.79 -8.41
N PHE A 7 4.06 6.90 -8.14
CA PHE A 7 4.14 5.98 -7.00
C PHE A 7 5.05 4.79 -7.24
N LEU A 8 5.23 4.37 -8.49
CA LEU A 8 6.12 3.26 -8.84
C LEU A 8 7.59 3.53 -8.43
N PRO A 9 8.26 4.60 -8.88
CA PRO A 9 9.65 4.88 -8.47
C PRO A 9 9.78 5.15 -6.97
N LEU A 10 8.78 5.81 -6.37
CA LEU A 10 8.74 6.03 -4.93
C LEU A 10 8.72 4.69 -4.16
N THR A 11 7.92 3.74 -4.63
CA THR A 11 7.82 2.41 -4.01
C THR A 11 9.09 1.62 -4.22
N ILE A 12 9.71 1.65 -5.41
CA ILE A 12 11.01 1.00 -5.64
C ILE A 12 12.07 1.56 -4.68
N ALA A 13 12.19 2.89 -4.59
CA ALA A 13 13.17 3.51 -3.69
C ALA A 13 12.93 3.13 -2.22
N TYR A 14 11.67 3.14 -1.79
CA TYR A 14 11.28 2.72 -0.45
C TYR A 14 11.59 1.24 -0.18
N LEU A 15 11.19 0.34 -1.08
CA LEU A 15 11.39 -1.10 -0.91
C LEU A 15 12.88 -1.46 -0.93
N ALA A 16 13.67 -0.84 -1.81
CA ALA A 16 15.12 -1.01 -1.84
C ALA A 16 15.79 -0.56 -0.53
N LEU A 17 15.36 0.59 0.03
CA LEU A 17 15.85 1.08 1.31
C LEU A 17 15.46 0.14 2.46
N LYS A 18 14.20 -0.29 2.49
CA LYS A 18 13.65 -1.22 3.49
C LYS A 18 14.40 -2.55 3.48
N SER A 19 14.57 -3.16 2.31
CA SER A 19 15.21 -4.48 2.16
C SER A 19 16.71 -4.43 2.44
N THR A 20 17.38 -3.30 2.20
CA THR A 20 18.84 -3.19 2.31
C THR A 20 19.31 -2.66 3.66
N LEU A 21 18.70 -1.57 4.16
CA LEU A 21 19.18 -0.88 5.36
C LEU A 21 18.46 -1.27 6.65
N PHE A 22 17.24 -1.77 6.54
CA PHE A 22 16.40 -2.08 7.71
C PHE A 22 15.85 -3.52 7.70
N PRO A 23 16.68 -4.54 7.39
CA PRO A 23 16.22 -5.92 7.44
C PRO A 23 15.78 -6.28 8.87
N GLY A 24 14.55 -6.77 9.03
CA GLY A 24 13.99 -7.20 10.32
C GLY A 24 13.33 -6.10 11.16
N ILE A 25 13.37 -4.83 10.75
CA ILE A 25 12.61 -3.77 11.44
C ILE A 25 11.20 -3.71 10.83
N PRO A 26 10.13 -3.75 11.65
CA PRO A 26 8.76 -3.66 11.15
C PRO A 26 8.49 -2.23 10.67
N LEU A 27 8.79 -1.96 9.41
CA LEU A 27 8.48 -0.71 8.72
C LEU A 27 7.07 -0.78 8.10
N PRO A 28 6.39 0.38 7.91
CA PRO A 28 5.02 0.40 7.41
C PRO A 28 4.92 -0.15 5.99
N ASP A 29 3.85 -0.86 5.67
CA ASP A 29 3.58 -1.30 4.31
C ASP A 29 3.13 -0.12 3.42
N VAL A 30 4.11 0.57 2.85
CA VAL A 30 3.89 1.71 1.93
C VAL A 30 3.14 1.29 0.66
N PRO A 31 3.45 0.17 -0.01
CA PRO A 31 2.63 -0.35 -1.12
C PRO A 31 1.15 -0.43 -0.78
N LEU A 32 0.80 -1.05 0.36
CA LEU A 32 -0.58 -1.15 0.83
C LEU A 32 -1.20 0.23 1.08
N ILE A 33 -0.49 1.15 1.73
CA ILE A 33 -0.99 2.50 2.01
C ILE A 33 -1.28 3.26 0.71
N ILE A 34 -0.40 3.14 -0.30
CA ILE A 34 -0.60 3.74 -1.62
C ILE A 34 -1.85 3.16 -2.30
N VAL A 35 -2.00 1.83 -2.28
CA VAL A 35 -3.17 1.16 -2.87
C VAL A 35 -4.46 1.60 -2.18
N PHE A 36 -4.45 1.64 -0.84
CA PHE A 36 -5.57 2.14 -0.06
C PHE A 36 -5.91 3.59 -0.46
N TYR A 37 -4.89 4.44 -0.56
CA TYR A 37 -5.03 5.84 -0.95
C TYR A 37 -5.66 6.02 -2.34
N MET A 38 -5.22 5.24 -3.32
CA MET A 38 -5.77 5.26 -4.66
C MET A 38 -7.22 4.76 -4.69
N ALA A 39 -7.50 3.65 -3.98
CA ALA A 39 -8.80 2.99 -3.96
C ALA A 39 -9.92 3.91 -3.44
N TYR A 40 -9.68 4.62 -2.33
CA TYR A 40 -10.71 5.49 -1.75
C TYR A 40 -10.91 6.79 -2.53
N ARG A 41 -9.91 7.27 -3.28
CA ARG A 41 -10.01 8.52 -4.06
C ARG A 41 -10.70 8.33 -5.41
N LYS A 42 -10.35 7.29 -6.17
CA LYS A 42 -10.89 7.11 -7.53
C LYS A 42 -10.89 5.65 -7.97
N ALA A 43 -12.05 5.13 -8.38
CA ALA A 43 -12.10 3.88 -9.15
C ALA A 43 -11.48 4.12 -10.53
N SER A 44 -10.44 3.36 -10.83
CA SER A 44 -9.87 3.30 -12.17
C SER A 44 -9.23 1.93 -12.38
N ALA A 45 -9.27 1.44 -13.62
CA ALA A 45 -8.51 0.27 -14.02
C ALA A 45 -7.00 0.45 -13.74
N GLU A 46 -6.51 1.68 -13.89
CA GLU A 46 -5.15 2.07 -13.55
C GLU A 46 -4.79 1.80 -12.08
N GLY A 47 -5.73 2.02 -11.15
CA GLY A 47 -5.52 1.73 -9.73
C GLY A 47 -5.38 0.24 -9.45
N ALA A 48 -6.14 -0.61 -10.14
CA ALA A 48 -6.01 -2.05 -10.04
C ALA A 48 -4.68 -2.55 -10.63
N ILE A 49 -4.27 -2.02 -11.80
CA ILE A 49 -2.96 -2.32 -12.41
C ILE A 49 -1.82 -1.87 -11.48
N SER A 50 -1.95 -0.68 -10.89
CA SER A 50 -1.00 -0.18 -9.88
C SER A 50 -0.91 -1.14 -8.69
N ALA A 51 -2.05 -1.58 -8.15
CA ALA A 51 -2.09 -2.50 -7.02
C ALA A 51 -1.38 -3.83 -7.32
N PHE A 52 -1.59 -4.38 -8.51
CA PHE A 52 -0.87 -5.57 -8.98
C PHE A 52 0.65 -5.31 -9.05
N ALA A 53 1.06 -4.25 -9.74
CA ALA A 53 2.48 -3.95 -9.94
C ALA A 53 3.21 -3.66 -8.62
N LEU A 54 2.59 -2.91 -7.71
CA LEU A 54 3.16 -2.62 -6.39
C LEU A 54 3.25 -3.88 -5.54
N GLY A 55 2.28 -4.78 -5.63
CA GLY A 55 2.33 -6.07 -4.94
C GLY A 55 3.42 -6.98 -5.53
N TYR A 56 3.61 -6.96 -6.84
CA TYR A 56 4.68 -7.71 -7.50
C TYR A 56 6.06 -7.23 -7.04
N LEU A 57 6.25 -5.91 -6.95
CA LEU A 57 7.47 -5.32 -6.40
C LEU A 57 7.66 -5.71 -4.93
N ASP A 58 6.61 -5.66 -4.11
CA ASP A 58 6.71 -6.04 -2.71
C ASP A 58 7.13 -7.52 -2.56
N ASP A 59 6.56 -8.43 -3.35
CA ASP A 59 6.99 -9.84 -3.36
C ASP A 59 8.46 -9.99 -3.80
N ALA A 60 8.87 -9.26 -4.85
CA ALA A 60 10.24 -9.30 -5.39
C ALA A 60 11.30 -8.77 -4.41
N PHE A 61 11.00 -7.71 -3.67
CA PHE A 61 11.94 -7.11 -2.70
C PHE A 61 11.90 -7.77 -1.31
N SER A 62 10.79 -8.40 -0.94
CA SER A 62 10.66 -9.11 0.34
C SER A 62 11.18 -10.55 0.30
N GLY A 63 11.42 -11.10 -0.89
CA GLY A 63 11.79 -12.50 -1.07
C GLY A 63 10.63 -13.48 -0.82
N GLY A 64 9.40 -12.98 -0.86
CA GLY A 64 8.19 -13.78 -0.69
C GLY A 64 7.79 -14.55 -1.95
N ILE A 65 6.70 -15.32 -1.85
CA ILE A 65 6.13 -16.03 -3.00
C ILE A 65 5.52 -15.00 -3.97
N ILE A 66 6.11 -14.89 -5.15
CA ILE A 66 5.67 -13.98 -6.21
C ILE A 66 4.18 -14.18 -6.51
N GLY A 67 3.42 -13.08 -6.47
CA GLY A 67 1.99 -13.05 -6.77
C GLY A 67 1.10 -12.99 -5.53
N THR A 68 1.64 -13.29 -4.34
CA THR A 68 0.88 -13.27 -3.09
C THR A 68 0.43 -11.86 -2.73
N SER A 69 1.37 -10.91 -2.65
CA SER A 69 1.04 -9.51 -2.37
C SER A 69 0.32 -8.87 -3.54
N SER A 70 0.64 -9.27 -4.78
CA SER A 70 -0.06 -8.81 -5.98
C SER A 70 -1.57 -9.11 -5.91
N PHE A 71 -1.93 -10.35 -5.58
CA PHE A 71 -3.32 -10.76 -5.43
C PHE A 71 -3.98 -10.07 -4.23
N ALA A 72 -3.30 -10.04 -3.08
CA ALA A 72 -3.82 -9.39 -1.88
C ALA A 72 -4.12 -7.91 -2.10
N LEU A 73 -3.21 -7.17 -2.75
CA LEU A 73 -3.41 -5.74 -3.01
C LEU A 73 -4.52 -5.47 -4.03
N ILE A 74 -4.74 -6.32 -5.03
CA ILE A 74 -5.92 -6.21 -5.91
C ILE A 74 -7.20 -6.39 -5.10
N VAL A 75 -7.29 -7.45 -4.29
CA VAL A 75 -8.48 -7.74 -3.47
C VAL A 75 -8.76 -6.56 -2.53
N ILE A 76 -7.72 -6.03 -1.88
CA ILE A 76 -7.82 -4.87 -1.01
C ILE A 76 -8.24 -3.63 -1.78
N PHE A 77 -7.69 -3.38 -2.97
CA PHE A 77 -8.11 -2.26 -3.81
C PHE A 77 -9.62 -2.30 -4.11
N LEU A 78 -10.12 -3.48 -4.50
CA LEU A 78 -11.54 -3.68 -4.79
C LEU A 78 -12.41 -3.54 -3.52
N ALA A 79 -11.99 -4.13 -2.41
CA ALA A 79 -12.70 -4.07 -1.14
C ALA A 79 -12.79 -2.65 -0.59
N VAL A 80 -11.67 -1.91 -0.56
CA VAL A 80 -11.62 -0.52 -0.13
C VAL A 80 -12.42 0.36 -1.06
N ARG A 81 -12.40 0.10 -2.38
CA ARG A 81 -13.21 0.84 -3.33
C ARG A 81 -14.70 0.67 -3.08
N TYR A 82 -15.14 -0.57 -2.85
CA TYR A 82 -16.53 -0.85 -2.51
C TYR A 82 -16.91 -0.18 -1.18
N LEU A 83 -16.04 -0.28 -0.18
CA LEU A 83 -16.24 0.34 1.12
C LEU A 83 -16.29 1.86 1.08
N ALA A 84 -15.53 2.50 0.17
CA ALA A 84 -15.53 3.95 -0.01
C ALA A 84 -16.86 4.51 -0.52
N TRP A 85 -17.79 3.66 -0.98
CA TRP A 85 -19.16 4.08 -1.29
C TRP A 85 -20.03 4.20 -0.04
N ILE A 86 -19.66 3.51 1.04
CA ILE A 86 -20.42 3.43 2.29
C ILE A 86 -19.76 4.31 3.37
N VAL A 87 -18.43 4.37 3.39
CA VAL A 87 -17.64 5.01 4.45
C VAL A 87 -16.81 6.16 3.86
N GLN A 88 -16.91 7.32 4.48
CA GLN A 88 -16.07 8.47 4.13
C GLN A 88 -14.79 8.50 4.99
N PHE A 89 -13.62 8.36 4.35
CA PHE A 89 -12.32 8.39 5.00
C PHE A 89 -11.81 9.83 5.26
N THR A 90 -12.59 10.61 6.01
CA THR A 90 -12.32 12.03 6.26
C THR A 90 -11.29 12.25 7.35
N THR A 91 -11.36 11.49 8.45
CA THR A 91 -10.47 11.68 9.61
C THR A 91 -9.22 10.78 9.54
N PRO A 92 -8.09 11.22 10.12
CA PRO A 92 -6.89 10.40 10.29
C PRO A 92 -7.18 9.05 10.96
N ALA A 93 -8.06 9.04 11.97
CA ALA A 93 -8.43 7.84 12.71
C ALA A 93 -9.15 6.81 11.83
N ILE A 94 -10.11 7.23 11.01
CA ILE A 94 -10.84 6.33 10.10
C ILE A 94 -9.91 5.80 9.00
N ARG A 95 -8.96 6.62 8.51
CA ARG A 95 -7.92 6.17 7.57
C ARG A 95 -6.99 5.12 8.20
N ALA A 96 -6.51 5.36 9.42
CA ALA A 96 -5.70 4.39 10.15
C ALA A 96 -6.45 3.07 10.36
N ALA A 97 -7.72 3.13 10.78
CA ALA A 97 -8.56 1.94 10.96
C ALA A 97 -8.78 1.18 9.65
N GLY A 98 -9.05 1.88 8.54
CA GLY A 98 -9.20 1.26 7.22
C GLY A 98 -7.91 0.58 6.75
N VAL A 99 -6.76 1.24 6.93
CA VAL A 99 -5.46 0.65 6.60
C VAL A 99 -5.12 -0.52 7.52
N PHE A 100 -5.47 -0.45 8.80
CA PHE A 100 -5.30 -1.57 9.74
C PHE A 100 -6.04 -2.81 9.26
N ALA A 101 -7.32 -2.67 8.91
CA ALA A 101 -8.13 -3.76 8.39
C ALA A 101 -7.56 -4.33 7.08
N ALA A 102 -7.12 -3.45 6.17
CA ALA A 102 -6.45 -3.87 4.93
C ALA A 102 -5.12 -4.60 5.19
N ALA A 103 -4.31 -4.13 6.13
CA ALA A 103 -3.05 -4.75 6.50
C ALA A 103 -3.25 -6.12 7.15
N LEU A 104 -4.27 -6.27 8.01
CA LEU A 104 -4.65 -7.58 8.56
C LEU A 104 -5.08 -8.53 7.45
N MET A 105 -5.87 -8.07 6.49
CA MET A 105 -6.29 -8.88 5.34
C MET A 105 -5.09 -9.34 4.52
N LYS A 106 -4.17 -8.42 4.17
CA LYS A 106 -2.94 -8.77 3.44
C LYS A 106 -2.11 -9.77 4.23
N GLY A 107 -1.83 -9.48 5.49
CA GLY A 107 -1.01 -10.34 6.33
C GLY A 107 -1.63 -11.73 6.56
N ALA A 108 -2.96 -11.84 6.67
CA ALA A 108 -3.65 -13.13 6.74
C ALA A 108 -3.50 -13.93 5.44
N LEU A 109 -3.64 -13.28 4.28
CA LEU A 109 -3.42 -13.92 2.97
C LEU A 109 -1.96 -14.38 2.80
N THR A 110 -1.00 -13.53 3.16
CA THR A 110 0.42 -13.87 3.10
C THR A 110 0.76 -15.00 4.07
N TYR A 111 0.25 -14.95 5.30
CA TYR A 111 0.44 -16.02 6.28
C TYR A 111 -0.11 -17.36 5.78
N TYR A 112 -1.32 -17.34 5.18
CA TYR A 112 -1.91 -18.54 4.60
C TYR A 112 -1.04 -19.10 3.46
N ALA A 113 -0.54 -18.24 2.56
CA ALA A 113 0.34 -18.66 1.48
C ALA A 113 1.64 -19.31 1.99
N LEU A 114 2.27 -18.70 3.01
CA LEU A 114 3.51 -19.21 3.61
C LEU A 114 3.30 -20.54 4.35
N LYS A 115 2.17 -20.68 5.04
CA LYS A 115 1.79 -21.93 5.71
C LYS A 115 1.58 -23.09 4.74
N VAL A 116 1.02 -22.83 3.55
CA VAL A 116 0.88 -23.85 2.50
C VAL A 116 2.23 -24.29 1.95
N THR A 117 3.24 -23.42 2.00
CA THR A 117 4.62 -23.74 1.57
C THR A 117 5.53 -24.25 2.69
N ASP A 118 4.97 -24.59 3.86
CA ASP A 118 5.70 -25.14 5.01
C ASP A 118 6.81 -24.20 5.55
N VAL A 119 6.60 -22.88 5.43
CA VAL A 119 7.49 -21.86 5.99
C VAL A 119 6.92 -21.39 7.33
N ASP A 120 7.67 -21.64 8.40
CA ASP A 120 7.27 -21.24 9.75
C ASP A 120 7.35 -19.72 9.95
N VAL A 121 6.19 -19.10 10.17
CA VAL A 121 6.07 -17.67 10.48
C VAL A 121 5.16 -17.48 11.69
N TYR A 122 5.61 -16.67 12.65
CA TYR A 122 4.79 -16.29 13.80
C TYR A 122 3.70 -15.31 13.38
N PHE A 123 2.43 -15.72 13.50
CA PHE A 123 1.28 -14.91 13.10
C PHE A 123 1.25 -13.54 13.80
N PHE A 124 1.53 -13.49 15.11
CA PHE A 124 1.39 -12.25 15.88
C PHE A 124 2.40 -11.17 15.47
N SER A 125 3.68 -11.52 15.32
CA SER A 125 4.71 -10.58 14.88
C SER A 125 4.65 -10.30 13.37
N GLY A 126 4.36 -11.31 12.55
CA GLY A 126 4.31 -11.18 11.10
C GLY A 126 3.08 -10.46 10.56
N VAL A 127 1.93 -10.59 11.24
CA VAL A 127 0.65 -10.05 10.77
C VAL A 127 0.18 -8.88 11.63
N VAL A 128 0.01 -9.10 12.94
CA VAL A 128 -0.63 -8.10 13.81
C VAL A 128 0.28 -6.90 14.05
N LEU A 129 1.54 -7.13 14.45
CA LEU A 129 2.49 -6.05 14.70
C LEU A 129 2.74 -5.22 13.43
N ALA A 130 2.94 -5.88 12.28
CA ALA A 130 3.11 -5.21 11.00
C ALA A 130 1.87 -4.37 10.61
N ALA A 131 0.67 -4.90 10.84
CA ALA A 131 -0.57 -4.16 10.62
C ALA A 131 -0.70 -2.94 11.53
N MET A 132 -0.34 -3.08 12.82
CA MET A 132 -0.35 -1.96 13.77
C MET A 132 0.61 -0.85 13.35
N VAL A 133 1.86 -1.18 13.01
CA VAL A 133 2.84 -0.17 12.57
C VAL A 133 2.37 0.52 11.28
N THR A 134 1.88 -0.26 10.32
CA THR A 134 1.35 0.27 9.06
C THR A 134 0.19 1.23 9.30
N ALA A 135 -0.78 0.83 10.12
CA ALA A 135 -1.95 1.64 10.46
C ALA A 135 -1.58 2.92 11.22
N PHE A 136 -0.66 2.83 12.17
CA PHE A 136 -0.21 3.97 12.97
C PHE A 136 0.45 5.04 12.09
N LEU A 137 1.28 4.62 11.14
CA LEU A 137 1.98 5.53 10.23
C LEU A 137 1.15 5.93 9.01
N ALA A 138 0.06 5.23 8.73
CA ALA A 138 -0.77 5.47 7.55
C ALA A 138 -1.25 6.91 7.39
N PRO A 139 -1.76 7.61 8.43
CA PRO A 139 -2.21 8.99 8.26
C PRO A 139 -1.09 9.94 7.83
N ALA A 140 0.11 9.77 8.39
CA ALA A 140 1.28 10.58 8.05
C ALA A 140 1.74 10.31 6.61
N VAL A 141 1.82 9.03 6.22
CA VAL A 141 2.17 8.64 4.85
C VAL A 141 1.12 9.15 3.85
N ILE A 142 -0.18 9.01 4.15
CA ILE A 142 -1.25 9.54 3.29
C ILE A 142 -1.15 11.06 3.15
N ALA A 143 -0.90 11.80 4.24
CA ALA A 143 -0.72 13.24 4.18
C ALA A 143 0.47 13.64 3.31
N LEU A 144 1.58 12.88 3.40
CA LEU A 144 2.74 13.07 2.53
C LEU A 144 2.40 12.80 1.05
N LEU A 145 1.70 11.70 0.76
CA LEU A 145 1.25 11.36 -0.60
C LEU A 145 0.34 12.46 -1.17
N GLN A 146 -0.56 13.01 -0.36
CA GLN A 146 -1.42 14.13 -0.76
C GLN A 146 -0.60 15.37 -1.12
N LYS A 147 0.41 15.71 -0.31
CA LYS A 147 1.30 16.84 -0.56
C LYS A 147 2.16 16.65 -1.81
N ILE A 148 2.73 15.47 -2.03
CA ILE A 148 3.51 15.18 -3.25
C ILE A 148 2.62 15.26 -4.48
N THR A 149 1.43 14.65 -4.41
CA THR A 149 0.47 14.66 -5.54
C THR A 149 0.06 16.08 -5.88
N SER A 150 -0.23 16.94 -4.89
CA SER A 150 -0.65 18.33 -5.12
C SER A 150 0.43 19.15 -5.80
N LEU A 151 1.70 19.00 -5.39
CA LEU A 151 2.85 19.68 -6.00
C LEU A 151 3.02 19.30 -7.48
N VAL A 152 2.90 18.01 -7.80
CA VAL A 152 3.04 17.51 -9.17
C VAL A 152 1.87 17.97 -10.06
N THR A 153 0.66 18.04 -9.52
CA THR A 153 -0.50 18.56 -10.26
C THR A 153 -0.50 20.08 -10.41
N SER A 154 0.04 20.82 -9.43
CA SER A 154 0.06 22.30 -9.43
C SER A 154 1.07 22.89 -10.41
N HIS A 155 2.18 22.20 -10.70
CA HIS A 155 3.20 22.72 -11.63
C HIS A 155 2.68 22.88 -13.07
N LYS A 156 1.72 22.05 -13.50
CA LYS A 156 1.21 22.08 -14.88
C LYS A 156 0.32 23.28 -15.22
N PHE A 157 -0.18 24.05 -14.25
CA PHE A 157 -0.95 25.26 -14.55
C PHE A 157 -0.06 26.46 -14.89
N LYS A 158 1.22 26.43 -14.53
CA LYS A 158 2.14 27.56 -14.74
C LYS A 158 2.91 27.48 -16.07
N ASP A 159 3.00 26.29 -16.66
CA ASP A 159 3.74 26.06 -17.92
C ASP A 159 2.84 26.10 -19.17
N SER A 160 1.53 26.32 -19.03
CA SER A 160 0.60 26.43 -20.18
C SER A 160 0.19 27.87 -20.51
N GLU A 161 0.83 28.87 -19.90
CA GLU A 161 0.59 30.30 -20.13
C GLU A 161 1.77 31.02 -20.83
N ASN A 162 2.72 30.28 -21.40
CA ASN A 162 3.80 30.84 -22.23
C ASN A 162 3.70 30.37 -23.68
#